data_AF-A0AAD2FH03-F1
#
_entry.id   AF-A0AAD2FH03-F1
#
_cell.length_a   1.000
_cell.length_b   1.000
_cell.length_c   1.000
_cell.angle_alpha   90.00
_cell.angle_beta   90.00
_cell.angle_gamma   90.00
#
_symmetry.space_group_name_H-M   'P 1'
#
loop_
_entity.id
_entity.type
_entity.pdbx_description
1 polymer ?
#
loop_
_entity_poly.entity_id
_entity_poly.type
_entity_poly.pdbx_seq_one_letter_code
_entity_poly.pdbx_strand_id
1 'polypeptide(L)'
;MSTQTFLLASFLLAFVLFDDLPITLALSSSSFQAQTKYNDVSQFKNKIIACASTKELTLAVEFCVKPHYRVAELGSQLREVSTQICESCASATLVDVQRKFPKTPPAVSDDGATISKQKQRTAAMRLQSGKEDIFFPEISTFREIKKLQDWREAFFPSLSEPSSYDVLVLDVNAIVGNDLEWTSLSLIQEFQNQQSNKDLIILVKSLGLSQFASRLVYGKRYTKDYNAIPPPHILATVGVQEYRDTIPHVVIKPDSDAILEVGCHFGTTTALLEQAGKYCIGVDVGSKIIKQAKNKYPDVFFAVGDAWKTASLLRIQQEYYKQEKQSHINYNNDDGPAAAAAAAAATENGTRVGFDVVFVDVGGLSGSDGLLEAILLVTSIQNALEPRCIVIKSLCMQRLSTTLVSFWELRKRMKQTAE
;
A
#
# COMPACT_ATOMS: atom_id res chain seq x y z
N MET A 1 -42.65 16.38 -40.15
CA MET A 1 -42.80 15.75 -38.83
C MET A 1 -41.69 14.72 -38.68
N SER A 2 -40.82 14.70 -37.69
CA SER A 2 -40.35 15.68 -36.69
C SER A 2 -39.13 15.02 -36.01
N THR A 3 -38.05 15.79 -35.80
CA THR A 3 -37.19 15.85 -34.57
C THR A 3 -36.60 14.53 -34.01
N GLN A 4 -35.31 14.41 -33.68
CA GLN A 4 -34.43 15.33 -32.95
C GLN A 4 -32.94 15.06 -33.24
N THR A 5 -32.21 16.15 -33.48
CA THR A 5 -30.75 16.25 -33.45
C THR A 5 -30.45 17.47 -32.56
N PHE A 6 -29.98 17.32 -31.32
CA PHE A 6 -29.43 18.42 -30.52
C PHE A 6 -28.78 17.92 -29.22
N LEU A 7 -27.47 18.18 -29.06
CA LEU A 7 -26.74 18.60 -27.84
C LEU A 7 -25.27 18.16 -27.88
N LEU A 8 -24.45 18.92 -28.61
CA LEU A 8 -23.00 18.87 -28.53
C LEU A 8 -22.43 20.24 -28.97
N ALA A 9 -22.67 21.28 -28.15
CA ALA A 9 -21.98 22.56 -28.25
C ALA A 9 -22.35 23.47 -27.06
N SER A 10 -21.60 23.40 -25.96
CA SER A 10 -21.48 24.48 -24.96
C SER A 10 -20.38 24.14 -23.96
N PHE A 11 -19.11 24.13 -24.39
CA PHE A 11 -17.97 24.15 -23.44
C PHE A 11 -16.66 24.72 -24.03
N LEU A 12 -16.74 25.49 -25.11
CA LEU A 12 -15.56 26.02 -25.81
C LEU A 12 -15.77 27.49 -26.18
N LEU A 13 -15.90 28.36 -25.17
CA LEU A 13 -15.67 29.80 -25.33
C LEU A 13 -15.52 30.50 -23.96
N ALA A 14 -14.38 30.34 -23.30
CA ALA A 14 -13.99 31.20 -22.16
C ALA A 14 -12.47 31.14 -21.91
N PHE A 15 -11.66 31.29 -22.96
CA PHE A 15 -10.20 31.32 -22.80
C PHE A 15 -9.50 32.20 -23.85
N VAL A 16 -9.94 33.45 -24.02
CA VAL A 16 -9.11 34.51 -24.60
C VAL A 16 -9.58 35.85 -24.02
N LEU A 17 -8.63 36.71 -23.65
CA LEU A 17 -8.73 38.09 -23.18
C LEU A 17 -8.86 38.26 -21.66
N PHE A 18 -7.73 38.38 -20.97
CA PHE A 18 -7.43 39.47 -20.03
C PHE A 18 -5.92 39.43 -19.71
N ASP A 19 -5.15 40.13 -20.53
CA ASP A 19 -3.82 40.62 -20.16
C ASP A 19 -4.01 41.99 -19.46
N ASP A 20 -3.18 42.23 -18.44
CA ASP A 20 -2.94 43.49 -17.72
C ASP A 20 -4.01 44.03 -16.76
N LEU A 21 -4.00 43.51 -15.52
CA LEU A 21 -4.42 44.24 -14.30
C LEU A 21 -3.62 43.73 -13.08
N PRO A 22 -2.99 44.61 -12.26
CA PRO A 22 -2.32 44.20 -11.04
C PRO A 22 -3.38 43.94 -9.95
N ILE A 23 -3.67 42.68 -9.68
CA ILE A 23 -4.53 42.27 -8.57
C ILE A 23 -3.69 42.23 -7.29
N THR A 24 -3.72 43.30 -6.51
CA THR A 24 -3.33 43.26 -5.10
C THR A 24 -4.46 42.59 -4.32
N LEU A 25 -4.44 41.25 -4.27
CA LEU A 25 -5.37 40.46 -3.47
C LEU A 25 -5.04 40.63 -1.98
N ALA A 26 -5.78 41.53 -1.32
CA ALA A 26 -5.85 41.57 0.13
C ALA A 26 -6.57 40.31 0.62
N LEU A 27 -5.81 39.27 0.95
CA LEU A 27 -6.31 38.10 1.66
C LEU A 27 -6.85 38.57 3.02
N SER A 28 -8.17 38.50 3.20
CA SER A 28 -8.80 38.83 4.47
C SER A 28 -8.33 37.86 5.56
N SER A 29 -7.92 38.42 6.70
CA SER A 29 -7.42 37.72 7.90
C SER A 29 -8.41 36.71 8.51
N SER A 30 -9.64 36.64 8.00
CA SER A 30 -10.66 35.67 8.42
C SER A 30 -10.42 34.25 7.89
N SER A 31 -9.68 34.06 6.78
CA SER A 31 -9.34 32.72 6.28
C SER A 31 -8.23 32.04 7.10
N PHE A 32 -7.41 32.82 7.81
CA PHE A 32 -6.32 32.30 8.64
C PHE A 32 -6.82 31.70 9.97
N GLN A 33 -7.93 32.20 10.52
CA GLN A 33 -8.47 31.70 11.78
C GLN A 33 -9.17 30.33 11.64
N ALA A 34 -9.79 30.03 10.50
CA ALA A 34 -10.41 28.72 10.25
C ALA A 34 -9.38 27.58 10.12
N GLN A 35 -8.13 27.88 9.76
CA GLN A 35 -7.04 26.89 9.74
C GLN A 35 -6.59 26.43 11.14
N THR A 36 -6.83 27.21 12.19
CA THR A 36 -6.28 26.91 13.52
C THR A 36 -6.93 25.71 14.21
N LYS A 37 -8.19 25.36 13.87
CA LYS A 37 -8.92 24.25 14.51
C LYS A 37 -8.50 22.85 14.00
N TYR A 38 -7.80 22.80 12.86
CA TYR A 38 -7.35 21.55 12.21
C TYR A 38 -5.87 21.21 12.47
N ASN A 39 -5.22 21.96 13.35
CA ASN A 39 -3.78 21.90 13.57
C ASN A 39 -3.33 20.89 14.63
N ASP A 40 -4.22 20.04 15.16
CA ASP A 40 -3.77 19.00 16.08
C ASP A 40 -3.07 17.86 15.31
N VAL A 41 -1.79 18.09 15.04
CA VAL A 41 -0.88 17.14 14.42
C VAL A 41 -0.52 16.01 15.38
N SER A 42 -0.86 16.10 16.66
CA SER A 42 -0.58 15.03 17.64
C SER A 42 -1.27 13.72 17.28
N GLN A 43 -2.39 13.75 16.56
CA GLN A 43 -3.08 12.56 16.05
C GLN A 43 -2.24 11.76 15.03
N PHE A 44 -1.23 12.41 14.42
CA PHE A 44 -0.32 11.80 13.44
C PHE A 44 0.95 11.25 14.06
N LYS A 45 1.13 11.39 15.38
CA LYS A 45 2.24 10.73 16.10
C LYS A 45 2.18 9.23 15.85
N ASN A 46 3.32 8.64 15.51
CA ASN A 46 3.45 7.22 15.15
C ASN A 46 2.65 6.79 13.92
N LYS A 47 2.30 7.73 13.03
CA LYS A 47 1.70 7.41 11.74
C LYS A 47 2.74 7.41 10.63
N ILE A 48 2.54 6.48 9.70
CA ILE A 48 3.21 6.42 8.40
C ILE A 48 2.22 6.96 7.38
N ILE A 49 2.45 8.18 6.91
CA ILE A 49 1.63 8.85 5.92
C ILE A 49 2.25 8.60 4.55
N ALA A 50 1.59 7.74 3.76
CA ALA A 50 2.03 7.38 2.43
C ALA A 50 1.48 8.36 1.38
N CYS A 51 2.38 8.95 0.61
CA CYS A 51 2.13 9.92 -0.45
C CYS A 51 2.40 9.26 -1.80
N ALA A 52 1.44 9.32 -2.72
CA ALA A 52 1.54 8.67 -4.03
C ALA A 52 2.46 9.43 -5.01
N SER A 53 2.80 10.68 -4.72
CA SER A 53 3.61 11.53 -5.61
C SER A 53 4.42 12.57 -4.82
N THR A 54 5.38 13.22 -5.49
CA THR A 54 6.14 14.35 -4.92
C THR A 54 5.20 15.49 -4.51
N LYS A 55 4.19 15.79 -5.33
CA LYS A 55 3.19 16.82 -5.02
C LYS A 55 2.43 16.51 -3.74
N GLU A 56 2.03 15.26 -3.55
CA GLU A 56 1.39 14.84 -2.29
C GLU A 56 2.36 14.91 -1.11
N LEU A 57 3.63 14.56 -1.30
CA LEU A 57 4.64 14.65 -0.25
C LEU A 57 4.87 16.11 0.18
N THR A 58 4.99 17.04 -0.76
CA THR A 58 5.11 18.48 -0.47
C THR A 58 3.91 18.99 0.33
N LEU A 59 2.69 18.63 -0.07
CA LEU A 59 1.48 19.01 0.66
C LEU A 59 1.42 18.36 2.06
N ALA A 60 1.92 17.13 2.20
CA ALA A 60 2.00 16.47 3.50
C ALA A 60 3.01 17.15 4.42
N VAL A 61 4.14 17.62 3.89
CA VAL A 61 5.13 18.41 4.63
C VAL A 61 4.51 19.72 5.10
N GLU A 62 3.90 20.51 4.20
CA GLU A 62 3.21 21.76 4.54
C GLU A 62 2.19 21.56 5.67
N PHE A 63 1.48 20.44 5.63
CA PHE A 63 0.45 20.12 6.62
C PHE A 63 1.02 19.65 7.97
N CYS A 64 1.97 18.72 7.95
CA CYS A 64 2.43 18.01 9.15
C CYS A 64 3.61 18.68 9.85
N VAL A 65 4.47 19.39 9.12
CA VAL A 65 5.68 20.01 9.68
C VAL A 65 5.31 21.33 10.36
N LYS A 66 5.88 21.57 11.54
CA LYS A 66 5.64 22.77 12.36
C LYS A 66 6.93 23.52 12.65
N PRO A 67 6.87 24.84 12.92
CA PRO A 67 8.07 25.67 13.06
C PRO A 67 9.06 25.23 14.15
N HIS A 68 8.63 24.43 15.13
CA HIS A 68 9.50 23.94 16.21
C HIS A 68 10.03 22.52 15.98
N TYR A 69 9.62 21.86 14.88
CA TYR A 69 10.02 20.49 14.60
C TYR A 69 11.43 20.39 14.03
N ARG A 70 12.08 19.28 14.35
CA ARG A 70 13.34 18.81 13.75
C ARG A 70 13.03 17.76 12.70
N VAL A 71 13.47 17.99 11.46
CA VAL A 71 13.11 17.13 10.32
C VAL A 71 14.31 16.37 9.79
N ALA A 72 14.16 15.08 9.57
CA ALA A 72 15.10 14.24 8.83
C ALA A 72 14.53 13.96 7.44
N GLU A 73 15.23 14.33 6.36
CA GLU A 73 14.87 13.97 4.99
C GLU A 73 15.90 12.99 4.41
N LEU A 74 15.46 11.79 3.99
CA LEU A 74 16.28 10.83 3.26
C LEU A 74 15.79 10.72 1.81
N GLY A 75 16.71 10.99 0.86
CA GLY A 75 16.42 11.11 -0.57
C GLY A 75 16.29 12.55 -1.03
N SER A 76 16.90 13.49 -0.29
CA SER A 76 16.80 14.91 -0.55
C SER A 76 17.35 15.29 -1.93
N GLN A 77 16.56 16.00 -2.74
CA GLN A 77 17.02 16.53 -4.02
C GLN A 77 17.35 18.03 -3.97
N LEU A 78 17.17 18.66 -2.80
CA LEU A 78 17.29 20.11 -2.59
C LEU A 78 16.36 20.90 -3.51
N ARG A 79 15.09 20.49 -3.55
CA ARG A 79 14.03 21.08 -4.40
C ARG A 79 12.73 21.28 -3.63
N GLU A 80 11.58 21.15 -4.28
CA GLU A 80 10.28 21.55 -3.76
C GLU A 80 9.98 20.96 -2.37
N VAL A 81 10.26 19.68 -2.14
CA VAL A 81 10.07 19.03 -0.82
C VAL A 81 11.04 19.60 0.22
N SER A 82 12.34 19.62 -0.08
CA SER A 82 13.38 20.12 0.84
C SER A 82 13.22 21.60 1.16
N THR A 83 12.83 22.42 0.18
CA THR A 83 12.49 23.84 0.36
C THR A 83 11.29 23.97 1.30
N GLN A 84 10.20 23.25 1.03
CA GLN A 84 9.02 23.27 1.89
C GLN A 84 9.35 22.84 3.33
N ILE A 85 10.22 21.85 3.52
CA ILE A 85 10.71 21.45 4.84
C ILE A 85 11.42 22.62 5.53
N CYS A 86 12.40 23.24 4.86
CA CYS A 86 13.22 24.30 5.45
C CYS A 86 12.40 25.57 5.76
N GLU A 87 11.37 25.86 4.98
CA GLU A 87 10.46 26.97 5.25
C GLU A 87 9.52 26.71 6.44
N SER A 88 9.32 25.44 6.83
CA SER A 88 8.28 25.05 7.79
C SER A 88 8.81 24.60 9.16
N CYS A 89 10.12 24.41 9.34
CA CYS A 89 10.70 23.75 10.51
C CYS A 89 11.79 24.57 11.22
N ALA A 90 12.20 24.12 12.41
CA ALA A 90 13.28 24.76 13.17
C ALA A 90 14.66 24.33 12.65
N SER A 91 14.80 23.05 12.27
CA SER A 91 16.04 22.52 11.73
C SER A 91 15.77 21.29 10.86
N ALA A 92 16.61 21.09 9.85
CA ALA A 92 16.52 19.97 8.93
C ALA A 92 17.88 19.30 8.70
N THR A 93 17.92 17.97 8.75
CA THR A 93 19.04 17.17 8.23
C THR A 93 18.62 16.55 6.92
N LEU A 94 19.29 16.92 5.83
CA LEU A 94 18.94 16.53 4.47
C LEU A 94 19.98 15.55 3.94
N VAL A 95 19.58 14.33 3.61
CA VAL A 95 20.51 13.26 3.21
C VAL A 95 20.16 12.75 1.82
N ASP A 96 21.16 12.62 0.94
CA ASP A 96 21.03 11.93 -0.35
C ASP A 96 22.19 10.98 -0.59
N VAL A 97 21.96 9.94 -1.40
CA VAL A 97 23.04 9.03 -1.80
C VAL A 97 23.72 9.54 -3.06
N GLN A 98 25.04 9.53 -3.06
CA GLN A 98 25.87 9.85 -4.20
C GLN A 98 25.51 8.95 -5.40
N ARG A 99 24.93 9.55 -6.44
CA ARG A 99 24.48 8.82 -7.62
C ARG A 99 25.62 8.64 -8.59
N LYS A 100 25.92 7.38 -8.94
CA LYS A 100 26.77 7.06 -10.09
C LYS A 100 25.95 7.23 -11.35
N PHE A 101 25.93 8.44 -11.90
CA PHE A 101 25.35 8.62 -13.23
C PHE A 101 26.16 7.78 -14.23
N PRO A 102 25.50 7.04 -15.14
CA PRO A 102 26.21 6.35 -16.20
C PRO A 102 27.09 7.39 -16.89
N LYS A 103 28.39 7.09 -16.98
CA LYS A 103 29.30 7.91 -17.76
C LYS A 103 28.78 7.87 -19.18
N THR A 104 28.06 8.91 -19.61
CA THR A 104 27.75 9.06 -21.02
C THR A 104 29.12 9.08 -21.71
N PRO A 105 29.42 8.15 -22.63
CA PRO A 105 30.67 8.24 -23.37
C PRO A 105 30.73 9.65 -23.96
N PRO A 106 31.91 10.32 -23.92
CA PRO A 106 32.04 11.66 -24.45
C PRO A 106 31.50 11.65 -25.88
N ALA A 107 30.46 12.44 -26.13
CA ALA A 107 29.97 12.62 -27.48
C ALA A 107 31.11 13.27 -28.26
N VAL A 108 31.66 12.54 -29.23
CA VAL A 108 32.65 13.09 -30.17
C VAL A 108 31.88 14.07 -31.04
N SER A 109 32.21 15.35 -30.95
CA SER A 109 31.77 16.33 -31.95
C SER A 109 32.61 16.15 -33.20
N ASP A 110 32.05 16.47 -34.37
CA ASP A 110 32.76 16.42 -35.66
C ASP A 110 34.00 17.35 -35.69
N ASP A 111 34.08 18.29 -34.75
CA ASP A 111 35.15 19.29 -34.63
C ASP A 111 36.27 18.84 -33.67
N GLY A 112 36.17 17.64 -33.09
CA GLY A 112 37.09 17.15 -32.05
C GLY A 112 36.99 17.87 -30.70
N ALA A 113 36.13 18.90 -30.59
CA ALA A 113 35.90 19.64 -29.35
C ALA A 113 34.99 18.85 -28.40
N THR A 114 35.55 18.29 -27.34
CA THR A 114 34.81 17.50 -26.35
C THR A 114 33.88 18.39 -25.52
N ILE A 115 32.66 18.66 -26.00
CA ILE A 115 31.64 19.33 -25.20
C ILE A 115 31.06 18.29 -24.24
N SER A 116 31.40 18.39 -22.95
CA SER A 116 30.88 17.52 -21.90
C SER A 116 29.37 17.76 -21.66
N LYS A 117 28.51 17.22 -22.55
CA LYS A 117 27.05 17.17 -22.37
C LYS A 117 26.60 16.50 -21.07
N GLN A 118 27.52 15.83 -20.37
CA GLN A 118 27.29 15.17 -19.09
C GLN A 118 26.87 16.14 -17.96
N LYS A 119 27.24 17.43 -18.02
CA LYS A 119 26.85 18.40 -16.97
C LYS A 119 25.37 18.80 -16.99
N GLN A 120 24.65 18.66 -18.10
CA GLN A 120 23.27 19.17 -18.21
C GLN A 120 22.21 18.26 -17.58
N ARG A 121 22.38 16.93 -17.63
CA ARG A 121 21.35 15.99 -17.12
C ARG A 121 21.38 15.85 -15.60
N THR A 122 22.54 16.03 -14.98
CA THR A 122 22.75 16.04 -13.52
C THR A 122 22.18 17.29 -12.85
N ALA A 123 22.36 18.46 -13.48
CA ALA A 123 21.77 19.72 -13.00
C ALA A 123 20.24 19.74 -13.08
N ALA A 124 19.65 18.89 -13.93
CA ALA A 124 18.20 18.80 -14.07
C ALA A 124 17.50 18.05 -12.92
N MET A 125 18.23 17.34 -12.04
CA MET A 125 17.64 16.62 -10.89
C MET A 125 18.13 17.07 -9.51
N ARG A 126 19.21 17.85 -9.42
CA ARG A 126 19.73 18.43 -8.17
C ARG A 126 20.19 19.87 -8.41
N LEU A 127 20.22 20.70 -7.38
CA LEU A 127 20.91 22.00 -7.45
C LEU A 127 22.34 21.80 -8.00
N GLN A 128 22.84 22.77 -8.75
CA GLN A 128 24.19 22.71 -9.31
C GLN A 128 25.21 22.48 -8.18
N SER A 129 26.06 21.46 -8.35
CA SER A 129 27.12 21.11 -7.40
C SER A 129 27.95 22.34 -7.00
N GLY A 130 28.15 22.54 -5.70
CA GLY A 130 28.81 23.70 -5.10
C GLY A 130 27.85 24.74 -4.51
N LYS A 131 26.53 24.50 -4.54
CA LYS A 131 25.50 25.35 -3.90
C LYS A 131 24.78 24.66 -2.74
N GLU A 132 25.23 23.49 -2.34
CA GLU A 132 24.62 22.77 -1.22
C GLU A 132 24.81 23.54 0.11
N ASP A 133 25.98 24.13 0.34
CA ASP A 133 26.31 24.87 1.57
C ASP A 133 25.52 26.18 1.72
N ILE A 134 24.86 26.64 0.65
CA ILE A 134 24.01 27.85 0.67
C ILE A 134 22.52 27.52 0.69
N PHE A 135 22.14 26.24 0.73
CA PHE A 135 20.75 25.83 0.80
C PHE A 135 20.22 25.97 2.23
N PHE A 136 19.56 27.09 2.53
CA PHE A 136 19.04 27.39 3.88
C PHE A 136 20.09 27.15 4.99
N PRO A 137 21.24 27.85 4.97
CA PRO A 137 22.40 27.53 5.81
C PRO A 137 22.12 27.62 7.32
N GLU A 138 21.14 28.45 7.71
CA GLU A 138 20.75 28.63 9.12
C GLU A 138 19.80 27.52 9.64
N ILE A 139 19.17 26.77 8.73
CA ILE A 139 18.11 25.82 9.06
C ILE A 139 18.54 24.39 8.73
N SER A 140 19.26 24.20 7.62
CA SER A 140 19.51 22.89 7.04
C SER A 140 20.98 22.49 7.10
N THR A 141 21.21 21.19 7.30
CA THR A 141 22.51 20.55 7.09
C THR A 141 22.36 19.48 6.03
N PHE A 142 23.01 19.65 4.88
CA PHE A 142 23.02 18.66 3.82
C PHE A 142 24.18 17.67 3.98
N ARG A 143 23.92 16.38 3.78
CA ARG A 143 24.92 15.31 3.83
C ARG A 143 24.77 14.38 2.64
N GLU A 144 25.81 14.30 1.82
CA GLU A 144 25.88 13.31 0.74
C GLU A 144 26.58 12.03 1.25
N ILE A 145 25.88 10.90 1.19
CA ILE A 145 26.41 9.60 1.62
C ILE A 145 26.81 8.73 0.42
N LYS A 146 27.78 7.82 0.59
CA LYS A 146 28.28 6.98 -0.51
C LYS A 146 27.35 5.83 -0.86
N LYS A 147 26.72 5.24 0.16
CA LYS A 147 25.80 4.11 0.04
C LYS A 147 24.59 4.35 0.92
N LEU A 148 23.45 3.76 0.55
CA LEU A 148 22.22 3.88 1.35
C LEU A 148 22.47 3.47 2.81
N GLN A 149 23.23 2.41 3.07
CA GLN A 149 23.49 1.90 4.43
C GLN A 149 24.15 2.91 5.37
N ASP A 150 24.80 3.94 4.83
CA ASP A 150 25.49 4.98 5.60
C ASP A 150 24.52 6.03 6.18
N TRP A 151 23.20 5.90 5.92
CA TRP A 151 22.17 6.83 6.41
C TRP A 151 22.19 6.99 7.94
N ARG A 152 22.55 5.93 8.69
CA ARG A 152 22.61 5.97 10.16
C ARG A 152 23.65 6.97 10.65
N GLU A 153 24.86 6.93 10.10
CA GLU A 153 25.94 7.85 10.45
C GLU A 153 25.59 9.30 10.05
N ALA A 154 24.83 9.46 8.95
CA ALA A 154 24.37 10.77 8.52
C ALA A 154 23.40 11.43 9.51
N PHE A 155 22.43 10.70 10.05
CA PHE A 155 21.45 11.25 11.02
C PHE A 155 21.89 11.13 12.48
N PHE A 156 22.75 10.17 12.81
CA PHE A 156 23.20 9.87 14.18
C PHE A 156 24.73 9.76 14.24
N PRO A 157 25.46 10.86 13.98
CA PRO A 157 26.93 10.84 13.90
C PRO A 157 27.62 10.59 15.24
N SER A 158 26.95 10.84 16.37
CA SER A 158 27.50 10.60 17.71
C SER A 158 26.56 9.77 18.56
N LEU A 159 27.10 8.74 19.22
CA LEU A 159 26.40 7.98 20.25
C LEU A 159 26.25 8.79 21.56
N SER A 160 27.06 9.83 21.77
CA SER A 160 27.06 10.61 23.00
C SER A 160 25.95 11.64 23.07
N GLU A 161 25.39 12.04 21.93
CA GLU A 161 24.32 13.03 21.84
C GLU A 161 23.14 12.45 21.06
N PRO A 162 22.07 11.99 21.75
CA PRO A 162 20.93 11.40 21.08
C PRO A 162 20.25 12.47 20.21
N SER A 163 20.42 12.33 18.89
CA SER A 163 19.67 13.14 17.93
C SER A 163 18.25 12.63 17.87
N SER A 164 17.30 13.51 18.20
CA SER A 164 15.87 13.22 18.08
C SER A 164 15.27 14.02 16.93
N TYR A 165 14.43 13.37 16.15
CA TYR A 165 13.64 14.02 15.09
C TYR A 165 12.15 13.88 15.39
N ASP A 166 11.37 14.89 15.00
CA ASP A 166 9.91 14.89 15.13
C ASP A 166 9.25 14.39 13.85
N VAL A 167 9.90 14.61 12.72
CA VAL A 167 9.42 14.18 11.40
C VAL A 167 10.53 13.48 10.62
N LEU A 168 10.19 12.33 10.04
CA LEU A 168 10.99 11.66 9.03
C LEU A 168 10.29 11.78 7.68
N VAL A 169 10.99 12.31 6.68
CA VAL A 169 10.55 12.42 5.28
C VAL A 169 11.39 11.47 4.43
N LEU A 170 10.74 10.54 3.73
CA LEU A 170 11.39 9.52 2.92
C LEU A 170 10.98 9.63 1.46
N ASP A 171 11.94 9.91 0.58
CA ASP A 171 11.82 9.75 -0.87
C ASP A 171 12.84 8.72 -1.38
N VAL A 172 12.60 7.46 -1.00
CA VAL A 172 13.49 6.34 -1.33
C VAL A 172 13.57 6.10 -2.85
N ASN A 173 12.52 6.45 -3.59
CA ASN A 173 12.51 6.35 -5.06
C ASN A 173 13.60 7.22 -5.70
N ALA A 174 13.94 8.34 -5.07
CA ALA A 174 15.03 9.20 -5.52
C ALA A 174 16.40 8.51 -5.41
N ILE A 175 16.55 7.56 -4.48
CA ILE A 175 17.83 6.91 -4.15
C ILE A 175 18.03 5.61 -4.93
N VAL A 176 17.06 4.70 -4.86
CA VAL A 176 17.22 3.28 -5.24
C VAL A 176 16.33 2.85 -6.42
N GLY A 177 15.49 3.75 -6.96
CA GLY A 177 14.58 3.45 -8.06
C GLY A 177 13.14 3.17 -7.61
N ASN A 178 12.25 2.88 -8.58
CA ASN A 178 10.81 2.76 -8.32
C ASN A 178 10.47 1.53 -7.46
N ASP A 179 9.45 1.72 -6.60
CA ASP A 179 8.66 0.70 -5.92
C ASP A 179 9.45 -0.22 -4.97
N LEU A 180 10.05 0.42 -3.97
CA LEU A 180 10.72 -0.23 -2.85
C LEU A 180 9.96 0.00 -1.54
N GLU A 181 8.68 -0.39 -1.52
CA GLU A 181 7.80 -0.32 -0.35
C GLU A 181 8.44 -1.01 0.86
N TRP A 182 9.05 -2.17 0.62
CA TRP A 182 9.67 -3.01 1.66
C TRP A 182 10.91 -2.37 2.25
N THR A 183 11.77 -1.84 1.40
CA THR A 183 12.95 -1.08 1.84
C THR A 183 12.52 0.13 2.64
N SER A 184 11.45 0.81 2.22
CA SER A 184 10.91 1.97 2.95
C SER A 184 10.42 1.57 4.34
N LEU A 185 9.61 0.50 4.47
CA LEU A 185 9.13 0.03 5.77
C LEU A 185 10.28 -0.45 6.69
N SER A 186 11.26 -1.14 6.13
CA SER A 186 12.45 -1.58 6.87
C SER A 186 13.29 -0.40 7.38
N LEU A 187 13.53 0.60 6.52
CA LEU A 187 14.20 1.84 6.91
C LEU A 187 13.44 2.60 8.00
N ILE A 188 12.11 2.67 7.90
CA ILE A 188 11.25 3.31 8.91
C ILE A 188 11.42 2.62 10.26
N GLN A 189 11.29 1.28 10.30
CA GLN A 189 11.39 0.51 11.54
C GLN A 189 12.77 0.68 12.18
N GLU A 190 13.82 0.65 11.36
CA GLU A 190 15.17 0.86 11.84
C GLU A 190 15.40 2.29 12.34
N PHE A 191 14.91 3.30 11.63
CA PHE A 191 14.98 4.69 12.06
C PHE A 191 14.28 4.87 13.41
N GLN A 192 13.08 4.32 13.59
CA GLN A 192 12.33 4.35 14.85
C GLN A 192 13.07 3.66 16.00
N ASN A 193 13.84 2.60 15.71
CA ASN A 193 14.66 1.91 16.71
C ASN A 193 15.86 2.75 17.16
N GLN A 194 16.39 3.62 16.30
CA GLN A 194 17.47 4.56 16.65
C GLN A 194 16.97 5.82 17.37
N GLN A 195 15.66 6.13 17.29
CA GLN A 195 15.07 7.29 17.96
C GLN A 195 14.84 7.06 19.46
N SER A 196 15.30 8.03 20.26
CA SER A 196 14.88 8.18 21.65
C SER A 196 13.42 8.68 21.75
N ASN A 197 13.02 9.57 20.85
CA ASN A 197 11.65 10.07 20.76
C ASN A 197 10.73 9.02 20.12
N LYS A 198 9.64 8.67 20.80
CA LYS A 198 8.62 7.76 20.28
C LYS A 198 7.44 8.47 19.62
N ASP A 199 7.46 9.79 19.48
CA ASP A 199 6.40 10.58 18.85
C ASP A 199 6.78 11.03 17.43
N LEU A 200 7.27 10.10 16.61
CA LEU A 200 7.73 10.38 15.25
C LEU A 200 6.57 10.40 14.24
N ILE A 201 6.50 11.42 13.39
CA ILE A 201 5.64 11.46 12.21
C ILE A 201 6.47 11.02 11.00
N ILE A 202 5.95 10.09 10.21
CA ILE A 202 6.67 9.57 9.04
C ILE A 202 5.90 9.92 7.79
N LEU A 203 6.53 10.65 6.88
CA LEU A 203 6.02 10.97 5.55
C LEU A 203 6.82 10.17 4.53
N VAL A 204 6.17 9.34 3.71
CA VAL A 204 6.86 8.48 2.74
C VAL A 204 6.27 8.64 1.35
N LYS A 205 7.10 8.94 0.37
CA LYS A 205 6.71 8.91 -1.04
C LYS A 205 6.83 7.48 -1.58
N SER A 206 5.68 6.84 -1.77
CA SER A 206 5.55 5.53 -2.40
C SER A 206 4.12 5.32 -2.89
N LEU A 207 3.97 5.09 -4.20
CA LEU A 207 2.68 4.78 -4.79
C LEU A 207 2.15 3.44 -4.26
N GLY A 208 2.99 2.41 -4.20
CA GLY A 208 2.62 1.09 -3.69
C GLY A 208 2.17 1.13 -2.23
N LEU A 209 2.89 1.83 -1.34
CA LEU A 209 2.46 1.99 0.06
C LEU A 209 1.17 2.80 0.17
N SER A 210 0.98 3.84 -0.66
CA SER A 210 -0.24 4.63 -0.65
C SER A 210 -1.46 3.81 -1.08
N GLN A 211 -1.31 3.02 -2.16
CA GLN A 211 -2.33 2.09 -2.62
C GLN A 211 -2.59 0.97 -1.62
N PHE A 212 -1.54 0.44 -0.98
CA PHE A 212 -1.66 -0.57 0.06
C PHE A 212 -2.40 -0.02 1.30
N ALA A 213 -2.03 1.17 1.75
CA ALA A 213 -2.68 1.88 2.86
C ALA A 213 -4.18 2.06 2.60
N SER A 214 -4.57 2.40 1.37
CA SER A 214 -6.00 2.58 1.03
C SER A 214 -6.82 1.29 1.03
N ARG A 215 -6.17 0.13 1.02
CA ARG A 215 -6.81 -1.18 0.97
C ARG A 215 -6.69 -1.95 2.27
N LEU A 216 -5.73 -1.61 3.11
CA LEU A 216 -5.47 -2.23 4.40
C LEU A 216 -6.42 -1.69 5.48
N VAL A 217 -7.28 -2.55 6.01
CA VAL A 217 -8.28 -2.20 7.01
C VAL A 217 -8.05 -3.01 8.28
N TYR A 218 -8.20 -2.37 9.43
CA TYR A 218 -8.23 -3.06 10.72
C TYR A 218 -9.54 -3.85 10.86
N GLY A 219 -9.47 -5.16 11.05
CA GLY A 219 -10.62 -6.06 11.14
C GLY A 219 -11.74 -5.59 12.07
N LYS A 220 -11.43 -5.11 13.29
CA LYS A 220 -12.45 -4.59 14.22
C LYS A 220 -13.16 -3.33 13.75
N ARG A 221 -12.57 -2.59 12.82
CA ARG A 221 -13.20 -1.40 12.23
C ARG A 221 -14.03 -1.74 11.00
N TYR A 222 -13.94 -2.96 10.48
CA TYR A 222 -14.65 -3.34 9.27
C TYR A 222 -16.16 -3.44 9.56
N THR A 223 -16.90 -2.41 9.15
CA THR A 223 -18.37 -2.38 9.18
C THR A 223 -18.93 -2.50 7.76
N LYS A 224 -20.27 -2.61 7.62
CA LYS A 224 -20.95 -2.66 6.32
C LYS A 224 -20.75 -1.40 5.45
N ASP A 225 -20.20 -0.32 6.00
CA ASP A 225 -20.07 0.99 5.33
C ASP A 225 -18.83 1.11 4.43
N TYR A 226 -18.02 0.05 4.29
CA TYR A 226 -16.78 0.03 3.53
C TYR A 226 -16.95 -0.14 2.00
N ASN A 227 -18.08 0.29 1.45
CA ASN A 227 -18.36 0.25 0.00
C ASN A 227 -17.46 1.20 -0.84
N ALA A 228 -16.66 2.05 -0.20
CA ALA A 228 -15.82 3.06 -0.86
C ALA A 228 -14.35 2.63 -1.11
N ILE A 229 -13.93 1.44 -0.67
CA ILE A 229 -12.54 0.98 -0.85
C ILE A 229 -12.39 0.19 -2.16
N PRO A 230 -11.37 0.47 -3.00
CA PRO A 230 -11.10 -0.31 -4.19
C PRO A 230 -10.66 -1.75 -3.84
N PRO A 231 -11.20 -2.79 -4.49
CA PRO A 231 -10.77 -4.18 -4.26
C PRO A 231 -9.32 -4.42 -4.77
N PRO A 232 -8.60 -5.41 -4.20
CA PRO A 232 -8.99 -6.21 -3.04
C PRO A 232 -8.93 -5.43 -1.73
N HIS A 233 -9.89 -5.69 -0.84
CA HIS A 233 -9.80 -5.25 0.56
C HIS A 233 -8.87 -6.20 1.32
N ILE A 234 -7.99 -5.67 2.18
CA ILE A 234 -7.09 -6.45 3.01
C ILE A 234 -7.47 -6.22 4.46
N LEU A 235 -8.11 -7.20 5.10
CA LEU A 235 -8.55 -7.11 6.49
C LEU A 235 -7.51 -7.79 7.38
N ALA A 236 -6.83 -7.01 8.20
CA ALA A 236 -5.89 -7.52 9.18
C ALA A 236 -6.59 -7.79 10.52
N THR A 237 -6.51 -9.03 10.98
CA THR A 237 -7.15 -9.51 12.22
C THR A 237 -6.12 -10.12 13.18
N VAL A 238 -6.48 -10.24 14.47
CA VAL A 238 -5.65 -10.95 15.47
C VAL A 238 -6.51 -11.92 16.27
N GLY A 239 -6.01 -13.14 16.39
CA GLY A 239 -6.70 -14.21 17.09
C GLY A 239 -7.81 -14.82 16.25
N VAL A 240 -8.22 -16.03 16.63
CA VAL A 240 -9.15 -16.84 15.84
C VAL A 240 -10.57 -16.29 15.88
N GLN A 241 -10.98 -15.67 17.00
CA GLN A 241 -12.33 -15.11 17.12
C GLN A 241 -12.51 -13.92 16.17
N GLU A 242 -11.62 -12.92 16.24
CA GLU A 242 -11.68 -11.75 15.35
C GLU A 242 -11.64 -12.16 13.87
N TYR A 243 -10.82 -13.17 13.53
CA TYR A 243 -10.76 -13.74 12.20
C TYR A 243 -12.11 -14.31 11.73
N ARG A 244 -12.79 -15.09 12.57
CA ARG A 244 -14.12 -15.67 12.28
C ARG A 244 -15.24 -14.65 12.26
N ASP A 245 -15.15 -13.62 13.10
CA ASP A 245 -16.16 -12.56 13.17
C ASP A 245 -16.26 -11.77 11.86
N THR A 246 -15.24 -11.81 11.00
CA THR A 246 -15.28 -11.18 9.67
C THR A 246 -16.13 -11.93 8.64
N ILE A 247 -16.38 -13.23 8.82
CA ILE A 247 -17.07 -14.09 7.83
C ILE A 247 -18.37 -13.46 7.30
N PRO A 248 -19.35 -13.05 8.14
CA PRO A 248 -20.61 -12.47 7.67
C PRO A 248 -20.46 -11.11 6.96
N HIS A 249 -19.28 -10.50 7.00
CA HIS A 249 -19.02 -9.19 6.41
C HIS A 249 -18.28 -9.29 5.08
N VAL A 250 -17.47 -10.33 4.87
CA VAL A 250 -16.65 -10.47 3.66
C VAL A 250 -17.22 -11.45 2.65
N VAL A 251 -17.98 -12.45 3.11
CA VAL A 251 -18.76 -13.38 2.28
C VAL A 251 -20.12 -12.72 2.06
N ILE A 252 -20.26 -12.00 0.95
CA ILE A 252 -21.41 -11.13 0.70
C ILE A 252 -22.38 -11.72 -0.32
N LYS A 253 -21.97 -12.77 -1.04
CA LYS A 253 -22.83 -13.50 -1.97
C LYS A 253 -22.80 -15.00 -1.64
N PRO A 254 -23.52 -15.46 -0.62
CA PRO A 254 -23.49 -16.85 -0.16
C PRO A 254 -23.65 -17.87 -1.29
N ASP A 255 -24.56 -17.64 -2.24
CA ASP A 255 -24.83 -18.59 -3.33
C ASP A 255 -23.75 -18.61 -4.44
N SER A 256 -22.77 -17.70 -4.41
CA SER A 256 -21.80 -17.55 -5.50
C SER A 256 -20.35 -17.35 -5.08
N ASP A 257 -20.07 -16.88 -3.87
CA ASP A 257 -18.71 -16.59 -3.41
C ASP A 257 -17.93 -17.90 -3.25
N ALA A 258 -16.83 -18.00 -4.00
CA ALA A 258 -15.83 -19.06 -3.85
C ALA A 258 -14.80 -18.70 -2.78
N ILE A 259 -14.61 -19.56 -1.78
CA ILE A 259 -13.75 -19.25 -0.62
C ILE A 259 -12.53 -20.17 -0.59
N LEU A 260 -11.36 -19.59 -0.29
CA LEU A 260 -10.15 -20.33 0.06
C LEU A 260 -9.71 -19.99 1.48
N GLU A 261 -9.42 -20.99 2.31
CA GLU A 261 -8.71 -20.81 3.57
C GLU A 261 -7.31 -21.42 3.50
N VAL A 262 -6.28 -20.58 3.64
CA VAL A 262 -4.87 -20.95 3.66
C VAL A 262 -4.38 -21.05 5.10
N GLY A 263 -3.84 -22.22 5.47
CA GLY A 263 -3.49 -22.56 6.85
C GLY A 263 -4.68 -23.03 7.67
N CYS A 264 -5.50 -23.92 7.08
CA CYS A 264 -6.78 -24.34 7.67
C CYS A 264 -6.66 -25.16 8.96
N HIS A 265 -5.46 -25.66 9.29
CA HIS A 265 -5.23 -26.51 10.45
C HIS A 265 -6.25 -27.67 10.50
N PHE A 266 -6.92 -27.91 11.64
CA PHE A 266 -7.95 -28.95 11.78
C PHE A 266 -9.31 -28.63 11.11
N GLY A 267 -9.42 -27.56 10.33
CA GLY A 267 -10.59 -27.27 9.48
C GLY A 267 -11.81 -26.66 10.18
N THR A 268 -11.71 -26.28 11.45
CA THR A 268 -12.87 -25.73 12.18
C THR A 268 -13.35 -24.40 11.62
N THR A 269 -12.45 -23.53 11.19
CA THR A 269 -12.85 -22.29 10.51
C THR A 269 -13.32 -22.57 9.09
N THR A 270 -12.68 -23.50 8.37
CA THR A 270 -13.09 -23.92 7.02
C THR A 270 -14.53 -24.42 7.00
N ALA A 271 -14.94 -25.22 7.99
CA ALA A 271 -16.31 -25.70 8.10
C ALA A 271 -17.33 -24.57 8.31
N LEU A 272 -16.95 -23.48 9.00
CA LEU A 272 -17.81 -22.30 9.13
C LEU A 272 -17.88 -21.52 7.82
N LEU A 273 -16.78 -21.46 7.08
CA LEU A 273 -16.71 -20.80 5.76
C LEU A 273 -17.53 -21.57 4.71
N GLU A 274 -17.47 -22.90 4.73
CA GLU A 274 -18.29 -23.78 3.88
C GLU A 274 -19.78 -23.46 4.01
N GLN A 275 -20.25 -23.24 5.24
CA GLN A 275 -21.65 -22.91 5.52
C GLN A 275 -22.03 -21.48 5.10
N ALA A 276 -21.05 -20.59 4.89
CA ALA A 276 -21.27 -19.17 4.62
C ALA A 276 -21.24 -18.83 3.13
N GLY A 277 -20.45 -19.56 2.33
CA GLY A 277 -20.27 -19.32 0.89
C GLY A 277 -20.84 -20.43 0.02
N LYS A 278 -20.53 -20.38 -1.28
CA LYS A 278 -20.99 -21.40 -2.23
C LYS A 278 -20.26 -22.71 -1.98
N TYR A 279 -18.96 -22.58 -1.70
CA TYR A 279 -18.07 -23.65 -1.28
C TYR A 279 -16.81 -23.03 -0.66
N CYS A 280 -16.11 -23.81 0.14
CA CYS A 280 -14.83 -23.48 0.73
C CYS A 280 -13.79 -24.58 0.50
N ILE A 281 -12.58 -24.17 0.15
CA ILE A 281 -11.43 -25.06 0.06
C ILE A 281 -10.49 -24.75 1.23
N GLY A 282 -10.25 -25.73 2.11
CA GLY A 282 -9.24 -25.63 3.16
C GLY A 282 -7.90 -26.20 2.71
N VAL A 283 -6.82 -25.41 2.80
CA VAL A 283 -5.47 -25.86 2.50
C VAL A 283 -4.50 -25.68 3.67
N ASP A 284 -3.61 -26.65 3.83
CA ASP A 284 -2.52 -26.64 4.81
C ASP A 284 -1.33 -27.42 4.23
N VAL A 285 -0.11 -27.04 4.62
CA VAL A 285 1.11 -27.71 4.16
C VAL A 285 1.26 -29.10 4.81
N GLY A 286 0.67 -29.31 5.98
CA GLY A 286 0.76 -30.55 6.75
C GLY A 286 -0.21 -31.62 6.25
N SER A 287 0.28 -32.64 5.53
CA SER A 287 -0.55 -33.76 5.06
C SER A 287 -1.28 -34.51 6.19
N LYS A 288 -0.63 -34.65 7.36
CA LYS A 288 -1.26 -35.24 8.56
C LYS A 288 -2.41 -34.38 9.10
N ILE A 289 -2.25 -33.06 9.07
CA ILE A 289 -3.26 -32.09 9.50
C ILE A 289 -4.47 -32.17 8.57
N ILE A 290 -4.24 -32.19 7.26
CA ILE A 290 -5.29 -32.35 6.24
C ILE A 290 -6.05 -33.67 6.42
N LYS A 291 -5.35 -34.78 6.67
CA LYS A 291 -6.01 -36.07 6.95
C LYS A 291 -6.94 -35.97 8.16
N GLN A 292 -6.52 -35.29 9.23
CA GLN A 292 -7.35 -35.10 10.42
C GLN A 292 -8.54 -34.16 10.15
N ALA A 293 -8.35 -33.10 9.37
CA ALA A 293 -9.42 -32.19 8.96
C ALA A 293 -10.50 -32.94 8.16
N LYS A 294 -10.11 -33.75 7.17
CA LYS A 294 -11.04 -34.61 6.39
C LYS A 294 -11.82 -35.58 7.27
N ASN A 295 -11.16 -36.21 8.24
CA ASN A 295 -11.84 -37.12 9.16
C ASN A 295 -12.86 -36.38 10.05
N LYS A 296 -12.57 -35.13 10.42
CA LYS A 296 -13.41 -34.33 11.30
C LYS A 296 -14.59 -33.69 10.56
N TYR A 297 -14.39 -33.30 9.30
CA TYR A 297 -15.35 -32.60 8.46
C TYR A 297 -15.37 -33.26 7.07
N PRO A 298 -16.02 -34.44 6.93
CA PRO A 298 -15.96 -35.24 5.70
C PRO A 298 -16.64 -34.57 4.50
N ASP A 299 -17.57 -33.65 4.75
CA ASP A 299 -18.33 -32.94 3.71
C ASP A 299 -17.62 -31.66 3.22
N VAL A 300 -16.46 -31.31 3.80
CA VAL A 300 -15.69 -30.11 3.43
C VAL A 300 -14.46 -30.52 2.63
N PHE A 301 -14.17 -29.78 1.56
CA PHE A 301 -13.02 -30.08 0.72
C PHE A 301 -11.71 -29.57 1.33
N PHE A 302 -10.79 -30.51 1.62
CA PHE A 302 -9.45 -30.20 2.08
C PHE A 302 -8.37 -30.72 1.14
N ALA A 303 -7.29 -29.96 0.98
CA ALA A 303 -6.14 -30.35 0.18
C ALA A 303 -4.82 -29.94 0.82
N VAL A 304 -3.75 -30.67 0.50
CA VAL A 304 -2.39 -30.27 0.89
C VAL A 304 -1.94 -29.17 -0.06
N GLY A 305 -1.56 -28.02 0.49
CA GLY A 305 -1.20 -26.83 -0.29
C GLY A 305 -0.16 -25.97 0.42
N ASP A 306 0.64 -25.27 -0.36
CA ASP A 306 1.65 -24.32 0.13
C ASP A 306 1.18 -22.90 -0.19
N ALA A 307 1.06 -22.07 0.84
CA ALA A 307 0.65 -20.67 0.74
C ALA A 307 1.49 -19.86 -0.26
N TRP A 308 2.77 -20.20 -0.39
CA TRP A 308 3.73 -19.50 -1.26
C TRP A 308 3.70 -19.98 -2.71
N LYS A 309 2.97 -21.07 -3.01
CA LYS A 309 2.81 -21.61 -4.36
C LYS A 309 1.42 -21.27 -4.89
N THR A 310 1.13 -19.98 -5.02
CA THR A 310 -0.21 -19.46 -5.35
C THR A 310 -0.81 -20.05 -6.64
N ALA A 311 -0.01 -20.29 -7.68
CA ALA A 311 -0.46 -20.99 -8.88
C ALA A 311 -0.94 -22.42 -8.63
N SER A 312 -0.39 -23.11 -7.62
CA SER A 312 -0.86 -24.45 -7.22
C SER A 312 -2.20 -24.39 -6.49
N LEU A 313 -2.54 -23.29 -5.83
CA LEU A 313 -3.85 -23.10 -5.18
C LEU A 313 -4.98 -23.07 -6.22
N LEU A 314 -4.73 -22.50 -7.41
CA LEU A 314 -5.67 -22.58 -8.54
C LEU A 314 -5.84 -24.01 -9.07
N ARG A 315 -4.79 -24.83 -9.05
CA ARG A 315 -4.89 -26.25 -9.45
C ARG A 315 -5.74 -27.05 -8.46
N ILE A 316 -5.61 -26.77 -7.17
CA ILE A 316 -6.47 -27.37 -6.14
C ILE A 316 -7.94 -27.04 -6.39
N GLN A 317 -8.25 -25.81 -6.81
CA GLN A 317 -9.62 -25.45 -7.22
C GLN A 317 -10.12 -26.27 -8.41
N GLN A 318 -9.27 -26.51 -9.40
CA GLN A 318 -9.62 -27.36 -10.55
C GLN A 318 -9.85 -28.81 -10.12
N GLU A 319 -9.11 -29.32 -9.13
CA GLU A 319 -9.34 -30.64 -8.54
C GLU A 319 -10.67 -30.74 -7.82
N TYR A 320 -11.05 -29.69 -7.07
CA TYR A 320 -12.38 -29.58 -6.45
C TYR A 320 -13.48 -29.70 -7.51
N TYR A 321 -13.42 -28.90 -8.58
CA TYR A 321 -14.45 -28.96 -9.64
C TYR A 321 -14.53 -30.32 -10.34
N LYS A 322 -13.42 -31.04 -10.46
CA LYS A 322 -13.43 -32.41 -11.01
C LYS A 322 -14.14 -33.39 -10.08
N GLN A 323 -13.92 -33.28 -8.76
CA GLN A 323 -14.57 -34.14 -7.77
C GLN A 323 -16.08 -33.87 -7.70
N GLU A 324 -16.49 -32.61 -7.68
CA GLU A 324 -17.91 -32.22 -7.72
C GLU A 324 -18.64 -32.76 -8.96
N LYS A 325 -18.02 -32.61 -10.14
CA LYS A 325 -18.57 -33.17 -11.39
C LYS A 325 -18.74 -34.69 -11.30
N GLN A 326 -17.77 -35.40 -10.72
CA GLN A 326 -17.83 -36.85 -10.58
C GLN A 326 -18.95 -37.30 -9.61
N SER A 327 -19.12 -36.57 -8.50
CA SER A 327 -20.18 -36.83 -7.52
C SER A 327 -21.57 -36.65 -8.15
N HIS A 328 -21.77 -35.61 -8.96
CA HIS A 328 -23.03 -35.40 -9.69
C HIS A 328 -23.30 -36.47 -10.75
N ILE A 329 -22.29 -36.92 -11.51
CA ILE A 329 -22.46 -37.99 -12.50
C ILE A 329 -22.91 -39.29 -11.84
N ASN A 330 -22.33 -39.63 -10.68
CA ASN A 330 -22.68 -40.87 -9.98
C ASN A 330 -24.14 -40.88 -9.48
N TYR A 331 -24.73 -39.72 -9.17
CA TYR A 331 -26.12 -39.61 -8.70
C TYR A 331 -27.14 -39.73 -9.83
N ASN A 332 -26.81 -39.25 -11.04
CA ASN A 332 -27.76 -39.13 -12.15
C ASN A 332 -27.78 -40.34 -13.10
N ASN A 333 -27.07 -41.43 -12.79
CA ASN A 333 -27.09 -42.63 -13.64
C ASN A 333 -28.49 -43.29 -13.75
N ASP A 334 -29.44 -42.92 -12.88
CA ASP A 334 -30.83 -43.37 -12.96
C ASP A 334 -31.71 -42.53 -13.93
N ASP A 335 -31.29 -41.31 -14.30
CA ASP A 335 -32.11 -40.36 -15.10
C ASP A 335 -31.85 -40.41 -16.62
N GLY A 336 -30.95 -41.29 -17.07
CA GLY A 336 -30.67 -41.51 -18.49
C GLY A 336 -29.70 -40.50 -19.14
N PRO A 337 -29.13 -40.85 -20.31
CA PRO A 337 -27.97 -40.16 -20.90
C PRO A 337 -28.23 -38.72 -21.40
N ALA A 338 -29.48 -38.35 -21.65
CA ALA A 338 -29.84 -37.02 -22.14
C ALA A 338 -29.74 -35.93 -21.05
N ALA A 339 -30.14 -36.24 -19.81
CA ALA A 339 -30.04 -35.32 -18.69
C ALA A 339 -28.58 -35.04 -18.29
N ALA A 340 -27.73 -36.08 -18.34
CA ALA A 340 -26.30 -35.97 -18.09
C ALA A 340 -25.59 -35.04 -19.11
N ALA A 341 -25.96 -35.11 -20.39
CA ALA A 341 -25.40 -34.25 -21.44
C ALA A 341 -25.78 -32.77 -21.25
N ALA A 342 -27.02 -32.48 -20.86
CA ALA A 342 -27.49 -31.12 -20.60
C ALA A 342 -26.79 -30.49 -19.37
N ALA A 343 -26.61 -31.27 -18.29
CA ALA A 343 -25.88 -30.83 -17.10
C ALA A 343 -24.38 -30.57 -17.37
N ALA A 344 -23.74 -31.43 -18.17
CA ALA A 344 -22.35 -31.24 -18.57
C ALA A 344 -22.16 -29.95 -19.38
N ALA A 345 -23.04 -29.69 -20.36
CA ALA A 345 -23.01 -28.47 -21.17
C ALA A 345 -23.26 -27.19 -20.36
N ALA A 346 -24.14 -27.23 -19.35
CA ALA A 346 -24.35 -26.11 -18.44
C ALA A 346 -23.12 -25.81 -17.56
N THR A 347 -22.28 -26.81 -17.29
CA THR A 347 -21.10 -26.68 -16.42
C THR A 347 -19.85 -26.18 -17.18
N GLU A 348 -19.76 -26.37 -18.49
CA GLU A 348 -18.63 -25.90 -19.31
C GLU A 348 -18.62 -24.39 -19.54
N ASN A 349 -19.77 -23.72 -19.46
CA ASN A 349 -19.90 -22.30 -19.82
C ASN A 349 -19.62 -21.29 -18.68
N GLY A 350 -19.02 -21.68 -17.54
CA GLY A 350 -18.84 -20.68 -16.46
C GLY A 350 -18.05 -21.06 -15.22
N THR A 351 -17.15 -22.06 -15.24
CA THR A 351 -16.27 -22.28 -14.08
C THR A 351 -15.21 -21.18 -14.01
N ARG A 352 -15.54 -20.11 -13.28
CA ARG A 352 -14.61 -19.03 -12.98
C ARG A 352 -13.41 -19.61 -12.20
N VAL A 353 -12.21 -19.32 -12.69
CA VAL A 353 -10.95 -19.59 -12.00
C VAL A 353 -10.69 -18.45 -11.01
N GLY A 354 -10.21 -18.78 -9.81
CA GLY A 354 -9.93 -17.80 -8.76
C GLY A 354 -10.97 -17.82 -7.64
N PHE A 355 -10.71 -17.07 -6.58
CA PHE A 355 -11.53 -17.06 -5.37
C PHE A 355 -12.09 -15.66 -5.15
N ASP A 356 -13.27 -15.54 -4.55
CA ASP A 356 -13.86 -14.25 -4.21
C ASP A 356 -13.30 -13.72 -2.88
N VAL A 357 -13.08 -14.64 -1.94
CA VAL A 357 -12.57 -14.32 -0.60
C VAL A 357 -11.47 -15.31 -0.23
N VAL A 358 -10.35 -14.79 0.26
CA VAL A 358 -9.23 -15.60 0.74
C VAL A 358 -8.97 -15.32 2.21
N PHE A 359 -9.04 -16.35 3.03
CA PHE A 359 -8.72 -16.36 4.45
C PHE A 359 -7.29 -16.90 4.62
N VAL A 360 -6.43 -16.18 5.35
CA VAL A 360 -5.01 -16.52 5.52
C VAL A 360 -4.63 -16.60 7.01
N ASP A 361 -4.23 -17.79 7.45
CA ASP A 361 -3.75 -18.10 8.79
C ASP A 361 -2.47 -18.94 8.73
N VAL A 362 -1.37 -18.32 8.32
CA VAL A 362 -0.06 -18.98 8.23
C VAL A 362 0.76 -18.67 9.47
N GLY A 363 1.25 -19.72 10.14
CA GLY A 363 2.15 -19.59 11.28
C GLY A 363 3.44 -18.82 10.95
N GLY A 364 3.98 -18.08 11.91
CA GLY A 364 5.21 -17.28 11.72
C GLY A 364 4.98 -15.85 11.20
N LEU A 365 3.80 -15.53 10.66
CA LEU A 365 3.48 -14.19 10.14
C LEU A 365 3.21 -13.11 11.20
N SER A 366 3.31 -13.44 12.49
CA SER A 366 3.05 -12.49 13.60
C SER A 366 4.31 -12.08 14.37
N GLY A 367 5.50 -12.52 13.94
CA GLY A 367 6.78 -12.16 14.54
C GLY A 367 7.24 -10.73 14.20
N SER A 368 8.39 -10.33 14.75
CA SER A 368 9.04 -9.05 14.43
C SER A 368 9.42 -8.91 12.96
N ASP A 369 9.79 -10.04 12.34
CA ASP A 369 10.20 -10.07 10.94
C ASP A 369 9.02 -10.30 10.01
N GLY A 370 7.96 -10.97 10.49
CA GLY A 370 6.83 -11.46 9.71
C GLY A 370 5.98 -10.42 8.96
N LEU A 371 6.26 -9.12 9.11
CA LEU A 371 5.56 -8.06 8.36
C LEU A 371 5.86 -8.15 6.87
N LEU A 372 7.13 -8.30 6.50
CA LEU A 372 7.50 -8.33 5.08
C LEU A 372 6.95 -9.59 4.41
N GLU A 373 7.05 -10.75 5.08
CA GLU A 373 6.47 -12.01 4.62
C GLU A 373 4.95 -11.91 4.50
N ALA A 374 4.27 -11.32 5.48
CA ALA A 374 2.82 -11.18 5.43
C ALA A 374 2.39 -10.32 4.24
N ILE A 375 3.08 -9.21 3.97
CA ILE A 375 2.73 -8.37 2.83
C ILE A 375 3.07 -9.06 1.51
N LEU A 376 4.24 -9.70 1.38
CA LEU A 376 4.62 -10.47 0.19
C LEU A 376 3.62 -11.58 -0.12
N LEU A 377 3.14 -12.29 0.90
CA LEU A 377 2.12 -13.32 0.74
C LEU A 377 0.80 -12.72 0.26
N VAL A 378 0.32 -11.64 0.89
CA VAL A 378 -0.93 -10.96 0.50
C VAL A 378 -0.84 -10.43 -0.93
N THR A 379 0.27 -9.80 -1.32
CA THR A 379 0.48 -9.33 -2.69
C THR A 379 0.52 -10.49 -3.69
N SER A 380 1.15 -11.61 -3.33
CA SER A 380 1.20 -12.80 -4.18
C SER A 380 -0.19 -13.42 -4.36
N ILE A 381 -0.98 -13.51 -3.29
CA ILE A 381 -2.37 -13.98 -3.32
C ILE A 381 -3.24 -13.05 -4.15
N GLN A 382 -3.13 -11.73 -3.95
CA GLN A 382 -3.85 -10.73 -4.71
C GLN A 382 -3.62 -10.91 -6.22
N ASN A 383 -2.35 -10.98 -6.63
CA ASN A 383 -2.00 -11.00 -8.05
C ASN A 383 -2.34 -12.34 -8.73
N ALA A 384 -2.30 -13.44 -7.97
CA ALA A 384 -2.52 -14.77 -8.54
C ALA A 384 -3.98 -15.22 -8.49
N LEU A 385 -4.71 -14.86 -7.44
CA LEU A 385 -6.07 -15.36 -7.19
C LEU A 385 -7.16 -14.30 -7.45
N GLU A 386 -6.76 -13.03 -7.63
CA GLU A 386 -7.62 -11.88 -7.85
C GLU A 386 -8.87 -11.80 -6.94
N PRO A 387 -8.73 -12.02 -5.61
CA PRO A 387 -9.88 -11.99 -4.74
C PRO A 387 -10.43 -10.58 -4.58
N ARG A 388 -11.71 -10.49 -4.22
CA ARG A 388 -12.32 -9.23 -3.80
C ARG A 388 -11.87 -8.85 -2.40
N CYS A 389 -11.62 -9.83 -1.54
CA CYS A 389 -11.23 -9.62 -0.16
C CYS A 389 -10.19 -10.66 0.31
N ILE A 390 -9.19 -10.20 1.06
CA ILE A 390 -8.21 -11.04 1.76
C ILE A 390 -8.34 -10.75 3.25
N VAL A 391 -8.65 -11.76 4.05
CA VAL A 391 -8.62 -11.69 5.51
C VAL A 391 -7.36 -12.37 6.00
N ILE A 392 -6.46 -11.64 6.66
CA ILE A 392 -5.20 -12.18 7.18
C ILE A 392 -5.15 -12.11 8.69
N LYS A 393 -4.84 -13.23 9.34
CA LYS A 393 -4.58 -13.31 10.79
C LYS A 393 -3.11 -13.01 11.05
N SER A 394 -2.78 -11.75 11.33
CA SER A 394 -1.41 -11.34 11.59
C SER A 394 -1.36 -10.09 12.48
N LEU A 395 -0.62 -10.19 13.59
CA LEU A 395 -0.43 -9.07 14.52
C LEU A 395 0.34 -7.91 13.89
N CYS A 396 1.35 -8.19 13.07
CA CYS A 396 2.12 -7.11 12.43
C CYS A 396 1.30 -6.40 11.35
N MET A 397 0.48 -7.11 10.58
CA MET A 397 -0.46 -6.51 9.63
C MET A 397 -1.52 -5.66 10.34
N GLN A 398 -2.02 -6.14 11.49
CA GLN A 398 -2.97 -5.37 12.30
C GLN A 398 -2.31 -4.08 12.81
N ARG A 399 -1.10 -4.16 13.37
CA ARG A 399 -0.33 -2.98 13.80
C ARG A 399 -0.11 -2.02 12.64
N LEU A 400 0.31 -2.51 11.48
CA LEU A 400 0.49 -1.69 10.27
C LEU A 400 -0.81 -0.99 9.87
N SER A 401 -1.95 -1.68 9.91
CA SER A 401 -3.27 -1.08 9.57
C SER A 401 -3.67 0.07 10.49
N THR A 402 -3.09 0.15 11.70
CA THR A 402 -3.34 1.25 12.64
C THR A 402 -2.39 2.42 12.45
N THR A 403 -1.22 2.21 11.84
CA THR A 403 -0.16 3.23 11.70
C THR A 403 -0.04 3.76 10.29
N LEU A 404 -0.22 2.92 9.26
CA LEU A 404 -0.12 3.28 7.86
C LEU A 404 -1.44 3.92 7.37
N VAL A 405 -1.33 5.11 6.79
CA VAL A 405 -2.47 5.87 6.25
C VAL A 405 -2.08 6.49 4.92
N SER A 406 -3.00 6.50 3.95
CA SER A 406 -2.80 7.22 2.69
C SER A 406 -3.05 8.72 2.90
N PHE A 407 -2.20 9.58 2.34
CA PHE A 407 -2.35 11.03 2.49
C PHE A 407 -3.66 11.55 1.87
N TRP A 408 -4.10 10.96 0.76
CA TRP A 408 -5.33 11.37 0.09
C TRP A 408 -6.57 11.15 0.98
N GLU A 409 -6.63 10.05 1.75
CA GLU A 409 -7.73 9.81 2.69
C GLU A 409 -7.73 10.81 3.84
N LEU A 410 -6.54 11.11 4.39
CA LEU A 410 -6.41 12.13 5.42
C LEU A 410 -6.95 13.46 4.92
N ARG A 411 -6.53 13.89 3.73
CA ARG A 411 -7.00 15.13 3.11
C ARG A 411 -8.51 15.12 2.87
N LYS A 412 -9.09 13.99 2.46
CA LYS A 412 -10.53 13.85 2.25
C LYS A 412 -11.30 14.04 3.56
N ARG A 413 -10.88 13.36 4.64
CA ARG A 413 -11.51 13.48 5.97
C ARG A 413 -11.45 14.91 6.51
N MET A 414 -10.33 15.60 6.27
CA MET A 414 -10.18 17.00 6.65
C MET A 414 -11.17 17.91 5.93
N LYS A 415 -11.32 17.75 4.60
CA LYS A 415 -12.31 18.52 3.83
C LYS A 415 -13.73 18.29 4.35
N GLN A 416 -14.08 17.03 4.63
CA GLN A 416 -15.40 16.66 5.16
C GLN A 416 -15.68 17.19 6.57
N THR A 417 -14.64 17.46 7.37
CA THR A 417 -14.84 18.02 8.72
C THR A 417 -14.96 19.55 8.66
N ALA A 418 -14.34 20.17 7.65
CA ALA A 418 -14.34 21.62 7.45
C ALA A 418 -15.66 22.15 6.86
N GLU A 419 -16.40 21.31 6.16
CA GLU A 419 -17.79 21.53 5.70
C GLU A 419 -18.77 21.26 6.84
#